data_AF-A0A7G9ZBV0-F1
#
_entry.id   AF-A0A7G9ZBV0-F1
#
_cell.length_a   1.000
_cell.length_b   1.000
_cell.length_c   1.000
_cell.angle_alpha   90.00
_cell.angle_beta   90.00
_cell.angle_gamma   90.00
#
_symmetry.space_group_name_H-M   'P 1'
#
loop_
_entity.id
_entity.type
_entity.pdbx_description
1 polymer ?
#
loop_
_entity_poly.entity_id
_entity_poly.type
_entity_poly.pdbx_seq_one_letter_code
_entity_poly.pdbx_strand_id
1 'polypeptide(L)' 'MQVKKQIHAIMIPSQIPVAPGKTLDRFVYSYLIYDTEICLIDSGIKSSERVIFDYTKKLGRAPDEISLIIQS' A
#
# COMPACT_ATOMS: atom_id res chain seq x y z
N MET A 1 5.90 6.18 -6.03
CA MET A 1 6.53 7.48 -5.73
C MET A 1 7.36 7.29 -4.46
N GLN A 2 8.59 7.80 -4.39
CA GLN A 2 9.44 7.67 -3.19
C GLN A 2 9.54 9.03 -2.52
N VAL A 3 8.99 9.15 -1.30
CA VAL A 3 8.94 10.43 -0.55
C VAL A 3 10.32 10.72 0.05
N LYS A 4 10.98 9.68 0.56
CA LYS A 4 12.37 9.66 1.03
C LYS A 4 12.94 8.27 0.78
N LYS A 5 14.27 8.07 0.86
CA LYS A 5 14.90 6.77 0.60
C LYS A 5 14.22 5.59 1.34
N GLN A 6 13.74 5.84 2.55
CA GLN A 6 13.11 4.84 3.43
C GLN A 6 11.57 4.90 3.41
N ILE A 7 10.95 5.88 2.74
CA ILE A 7 9.49 6.07 2.76
C ILE A 7 8.96 5.90 1.35
N HIS A 8 8.25 4.80 1.15
CA HIS A 8 7.71 4.40 -0.14
C HIS A 8 6.19 4.57 -0.16
N ALA A 9 5.69 5.43 -1.04
CA ALA A 9 4.26 5.55 -1.28
C ALA A 9 3.83 4.53 -2.34
N ILE A 10 2.99 3.58 -1.92
CA ILE A 10 2.38 2.53 -2.74
C ILE A 10 0.99 3.03 -3.14
N MET A 11 0.85 3.44 -4.39
CA MET A 11 -0.45 3.84 -4.95
C MET A 11 -1.25 2.58 -5.27
N ILE A 12 -2.44 2.45 -4.69
CA ILE A 12 -3.33 1.32 -4.91
C ILE A 12 -4.57 1.82 -5.66
N PRO A 13 -4.68 1.52 -6.97
CA PRO A 13 -5.84 1.93 -7.75
C PRO A 13 -7.08 1.14 -7.34
N SER A 14 -8.23 1.80 -7.45
CA SER A 14 -9.54 1.23 -7.17
C SER A 14 -10.59 1.85 -8.08
N GLN A 15 -11.71 1.16 -8.24
CA GLN A 15 -12.87 1.70 -8.92
C GLN A 15 -14.04 1.71 -7.95
N ILE A 16 -14.66 2.88 -7.78
CA ILE A 16 -15.85 3.03 -6.96
C ILE A 16 -17.09 3.18 -7.85
N PRO A 17 -18.20 2.47 -7.58
CA PRO A 17 -19.45 2.69 -8.28
C PRO A 17 -20.03 4.05 -7.86
N VAL A 18 -20.45 4.86 -8.84
CA VAL A 18 -21.05 6.18 -8.59
C VAL A 18 -22.48 6.30 -9.12
N ALA A 19 -22.89 5.40 -10.02
CA ALA A 19 -24.26 5.21 -10.48
C ALA A 19 -24.37 3.83 -11.17
N PRO A 20 -25.59 3.33 -11.49
CA PRO A 20 -25.74 2.10 -12.26
C PRO A 20 -24.94 2.14 -13.57
N GLY A 21 -24.05 1.18 -13.76
CA GLY A 21 -23.16 1.08 -14.92
C GLY A 21 -22.05 2.15 -15.00
N LYS A 22 -21.84 2.96 -13.96
CA LYS A 22 -20.80 3.99 -13.92
C LYS A 22 -19.85 3.76 -12.75
N THR A 23 -18.56 3.66 -13.05
CA THR A 23 -17.47 3.63 -12.09
C THR A 23 -16.64 4.90 -12.19
N LEU A 24 -15.96 5.22 -11.09
CA LEU A 24 -14.98 6.30 -11.02
C LEU A 24 -13.65 5.72 -10.57
N ASP A 25 -12.60 6.00 -11.33
CA ASP A 25 -11.24 5.66 -10.94
C ASP A 25 -10.84 6.48 -9.72
N ARG A 26 -10.36 5.76 -8.70
CA ARG A 26 -9.83 6.29 -7.46
C ARG A 26 -8.51 5.59 -7.15
N PHE A 27 -7.80 6.13 -6.18
CA PHE A 27 -6.66 5.47 -5.61
C PHE A 27 -6.54 5.86 -4.14
N VAL A 28 -5.93 4.98 -3.38
CA VAL A 28 -5.48 5.25 -2.02
C VAL A 28 -3.96 5.05 -1.97
N TYR A 29 -3.33 5.61 -0.96
CA TYR A 29 -1.94 5.32 -0.67
C TYR A 29 -1.84 4.41 0.55
N SER A 30 -0.96 3.44 0.45
CA SER A 30 -0.31 2.83 1.62
C SER A 30 1.13 3.32 1.65
N TYR A 31 1.69 3.51 2.84
CA TYR A 31 3.10 3.88 2.98
C TYR A 31 3.87 2.76 3.65
N LEU A 32 4.98 2.37 3.03
CA LEU A 32 5.94 1.46 3.62
C LEU A 32 7.11 2.28 4.14
N ILE A 33 7.29 2.28 5.46
CA ILE A 33 8.47 2.83 6.12
C ILE A 33 9.46 1.70 6.31
N TYR A 34 10.62 1.85 5.68
CA TYR A 34 11.65 0.86 5.54
C TYR A 34 12.89 1.28 6.33
N ASP A 35 13.08 0.71 7.52
CA ASP A 35 14.31 0.86 8.31
C ASP A 35 14.62 -0.45 9.05
N THR A 36 15.06 -0.37 10.32
CA THR A 36 15.34 -1.52 11.19
C THR A 36 14.12 -2.42 11.36
N GLU A 37 12.94 -1.81 11.46
CA GLU A 37 11.64 -2.46 11.41
C GLU A 37 10.86 -1.96 10.20
N ILE A 38 10.01 -2.82 9.63
CA ILE A 38 9.10 -2.41 8.55
C ILE A 38 7.75 -2.04 9.16
N CYS A 39 7.35 -0.79 8.95
CA CYS A 39 6.04 -0.28 9.33
C CYS A 39 5.20 -0.01 8.08
N LEU A 40 3.94 -0.47 8.11
CA LEU A 40 2.94 -0.18 7.10
C LEU A 40 1.93 0.83 7.65
N ILE A 41 1.82 2.00 7.01
CA ILE A 41 0.75 2.97 7.29
C ILE A 41 -0.34 2.78 6.25
N ASP A 42 -1.54 2.49 6.74
CA ASP A 42 -2.74 2.07 6.00
C ASP A 42 -2.53 0.81 5.14
N SER A 43 -3.49 -0.11 5.17
CA SER A 43 -3.43 -1.33 4.36
C SER A 43 -4.18 -1.23 3.03
N GLY A 44 -4.59 -0.01 2.64
CA GLY A 44 -5.35 0.23 1.43
C GLY A 44 -6.80 -0.24 1.51
N ILE A 45 -7.28 -0.90 0.47
CA ILE A 45 -8.65 -1.43 0.36
C ILE A 45 -8.65 -2.96 0.36
N LYS A 46 -9.83 -3.58 0.26
CA LYS A 46 -9.94 -5.03 0.09
C LYS A 46 -9.12 -5.50 -1.12
N SER A 47 -8.35 -6.58 -0.94
CA SER A 47 -7.47 -7.19 -1.95
C SER A 47 -6.18 -6.40 -2.26
N SER A 48 -5.85 -5.39 -1.45
CA SER A 48 -4.60 -4.61 -1.58
C SER A 48 -3.34 -5.37 -1.19
N GLU A 49 -3.45 -6.48 -0.45
CA GLU A 49 -2.32 -7.22 0.10
C GLU A 49 -1.33 -7.65 -0.98
N ARG A 50 -1.81 -8.06 -2.16
CA ARG A 50 -0.94 -8.46 -3.27
C ARG A 50 -0.07 -7.31 -3.75
N VAL A 51 -0.64 -6.12 -3.91
CA VAL A 51 0.09 -4.93 -4.38
C VAL A 51 1.16 -4.53 -3.37
N ILE A 52 0.81 -4.56 -2.08
CA ILE A 52 1.74 -4.23 -0.99
C ILE A 52 2.86 -5.27 -0.93
N PHE A 53 2.53 -6.56 -0.95
CA PHE A 53 3.50 -7.66 -0.83
C PHE A 53 4.43 -7.74 -2.03
N ASP A 54 3.92 -7.56 -3.24
CA ASP A 54 4.75 -7.52 -4.45
C ASP A 54 5.68 -6.31 -4.42
N TYR A 55 5.24 -5.18 -3.86
CA TYR A 55 6.09 -4.01 -3.66
C TYR A 55 7.17 -4.26 -2.60
N THR A 56 6.83 -4.85 -1.45
CA THR A 56 7.78 -5.24 -0.39
C THR A 56 8.85 -6.20 -0.92
N LYS A 57 8.46 -7.20 -1.72
CA LYS A 57 9.39 -8.13 -2.37
C LYS A 57 10.33 -7.45 -3.37
N LYS A 58 9.85 -6.45 -4.12
CA LYS A 58 10.70 -5.64 -5.03
C LYS A 58 11.77 -4.85 -4.28
N LEU A 59 11.57 -4.56 -3.00
CA LEU A 59 12.56 -3.93 -2.12
C LEU A 59 13.51 -4.95 -1.46
N GLY A 60 13.40 -6.24 -1.80
CA GLY A 60 14.25 -7.29 -1.26
C GLY A 60 13.86 -7.77 0.14
N ARG A 61 12.61 -7.53 0.56
CA ARG A 61 12.09 -7.96 1.85
C ARG A 61 10.95 -8.96 1.72
N ALA A 62 10.71 -9.68 2.80
CA ALA A 62 9.58 -10.58 2.93
C ALA A 62 8.38 -9.86 3.60
N PRO A 63 7.14 -10.07 3.14
CA PRO A 63 5.95 -9.42 3.72
C PRO A 63 5.74 -9.67 5.22
N ASP A 64 6.19 -10.81 5.72
CA ASP A 64 6.17 -11.20 7.14
C ASP A 64 7.15 -10.39 8.00
N GLU A 65 8.05 -9.61 7.40
CA GLU A 65 8.88 -8.64 8.12
C GLU A 65 8.14 -7.35 8.49
N ILE A 66 6.90 -7.15 8.01
CA ILE A 66 6.03 -6.04 8.44
C ILE A 66 5.61 -6.30 9.89
N SER A 67 6.28 -5.63 10.83
CA SER A 67 6.09 -5.83 12.27
C SER A 67 5.02 -4.93 12.87
N LEU A 68 4.68 -3.82 12.20
CA LEU A 68 3.72 -2.84 12.67
C LEU A 68 2.80 -2.36 11.55
N ILE A 69 1.51 -2.28 11.85
CA ILE A 69 0.51 -1.66 11.01
C ILE A 69 -0.13 -0.49 11.78
N ILE A 70 -0.15 0.69 11.18
CA ILE A 70 -0.89 1.85 11.67
C ILE A 70 -2.12 2.04 10.78
N GLN A 71 -3.31 2.09 11.38
CA GLN A 71 -4.61 2.26 10.72
C GLN A 71 -5.40 3.40 11.40
N SER A 72 -6.22 4.11 10.63
CA SER A 72 -7.13 5.16 11.11
C SER A 72 -8.54 4.67 11.43
#